data_AF-A0A1S1HND2-F1
#
_entry.id   AF-A0A1S1HND2-F1
#
_cell.length_a   1.000
_cell.length_b   1.000
_cell.length_c   1.000
_cell.angle_alpha   90.00
_cell.angle_beta   90.00
_cell.angle_gamma   90.00
#
_symmetry.space_group_name_H-M   'P 1'
#
loop_
_entity.id
_entity.type
_entity.pdbx_description
1 polymer ?
#
loop_
_entity_poly.entity_id
_entity_poly.type
_entity_poly.pdbx_seq_one_letter_code
_entity_poly.pdbx_strand_id
1 'polypeptide(L)' 'MPQVSIPDYLFNDCLPPIIPSELTWGESLLLNQTLLTVIELCNLDKKALKLIEQQRQTLSNIQLPNKK' A
#
# COMPACT_ATOMS: atom_id res chain seq x y z
N MET A 1 18.34 16.47 7.28
CA MET A 1 18.18 15.05 7.70
C MET A 1 18.30 14.19 6.45
N PRO A 2 19.03 13.07 6.43
CA PRO A 2 19.05 12.18 5.27
C PRO A 2 17.64 11.63 5.02
N GLN A 3 17.16 11.73 3.78
CA GLN A 3 15.88 11.14 3.39
C GLN A 3 16.06 9.63 3.22
N VAL A 4 15.38 8.85 4.05
CA VAL A 4 15.34 7.39 3.95
C VAL A 4 14.15 7.03 3.05
N SER A 5 14.39 6.17 2.06
CA SER A 5 13.32 5.66 1.18
C SER A 5 12.29 4.88 1.98
N ILE A 6 11.04 4.90 1.55
CA ILE A 6 10.00 4.06 2.14
C ILE A 6 10.41 2.59 1.95
N PRO A 7 10.32 1.75 3.01
CA PRO A 7 10.65 0.33 2.89
C PRO A 7 9.86 -0.39 1.79
N ASP A 8 10.54 -1.16 0.95
CA ASP A 8 9.95 -1.87 -0.19
C ASP A 8 8.78 -2.78 0.19
N TYR A 9 8.83 -3.39 1.38
CA TYR A 9 7.78 -4.30 1.85
C TYR A 9 6.40 -3.63 1.99
N LEU A 10 6.34 -2.30 2.12
CA LEU A 10 5.09 -1.54 2.18
C LEU A 10 4.41 -1.41 0.80
N PHE A 11 5.12 -1.70 -0.29
CA PHE A 11 4.56 -1.74 -1.64
C PHE A 11 4.09 -3.14 -2.06
N ASN A 12 4.41 -4.17 -1.27
CA ASN A 12 4.02 -5.56 -1.53
C ASN A 12 2.50 -5.74 -1.48
N ASP A 13 1.99 -6.79 -2.13
CA ASP A 13 0.58 -7.14 -2.12
C ASP A 13 0.06 -7.41 -0.71
N CYS A 14 -1.18 -6.99 -0.46
CA CYS A 14 -1.84 -7.21 0.82
C CYS A 14 -2.21 -8.68 0.94
N LEU A 15 -1.96 -9.24 2.13
CA LEU A 15 -2.25 -10.63 2.39
C LEU A 15 -3.77 -10.81 2.56
N PRO A 16 -4.36 -11.83 1.91
CA PRO A 16 -5.74 -12.17 2.19
C PRO A 16 -5.90 -12.66 3.63
N PRO A 17 -7.08 -12.51 4.25
CA PRO A 17 -7.38 -13.13 5.52
C PRO A 17 -7.35 -14.66 5.40
N ILE A 18 -7.18 -15.35 6.53
CA ILE A 18 -7.29 -16.81 6.58
C ILE A 18 -8.73 -17.19 6.23
N ILE A 19 -8.89 -18.02 5.20
CA ILE A 19 -10.20 -18.51 4.75
C ILE A 19 -10.50 -19.83 5.48
N PRO A 20 -11.62 -19.93 6.22
CA PRO A 20 -12.03 -21.20 6.84
C PRO A 20 -12.33 -22.28 5.80
N SER A 21 -12.14 -23.55 6.17
CA SER A 21 -12.46 -24.69 5.30
C SER A 21 -13.96 -24.91 5.08
N GLU A 22 -14.79 -24.39 5.99
CA GLU A 22 -16.25 -24.46 5.92
C GLU A 22 -16.84 -23.09 6.22
N LEU A 23 -17.84 -22.72 5.44
CA LEU A 23 -18.60 -21.47 5.57
C LEU A 23 -20.06 -21.78 5.26
N THR A 24 -20.97 -21.25 6.07
CA THR A 24 -22.36 -21.11 5.64
C THR A 24 -22.45 -20.13 4.47
N TRP A 25 -23.57 -20.15 3.74
CA TRP A 25 -23.77 -19.22 2.64
C TRP A 25 -23.69 -17.74 3.10
N GLY A 26 -24.24 -17.43 4.28
CA GLY A 26 -24.20 -16.08 4.85
C GLY A 26 -22.77 -15.64 5.23
N GLU A 27 -21.98 -16.54 5.79
CA GLU A 27 -20.57 -16.26 6.10
C GLU A 27 -19.73 -16.08 4.83
N SER A 28 -20.01 -16.83 3.76
CA SER A 28 -19.37 -16.63 2.46
C SER A 28 -19.66 -15.25 1.88
N LEU A 29 -20.91 -14.77 2.00
CA LEU A 29 -21.27 -13.42 1.56
C LEU A 29 -20.47 -12.35 2.33
N LEU A 30 -20.40 -12.48 3.66
CA LEU A 30 -19.65 -11.54 4.52
C LEU A 30 -18.15 -11.59 4.25
N LEU A 31 -17.59 -12.78 4.00
CA LEU A 31 -16.20 -12.94 3.62
C LEU A 31 -15.91 -12.23 2.29
N ASN A 32 -16.75 -12.42 1.27
CA ASN A 32 -16.56 -11.75 -0.01
C ASN A 32 -16.59 -10.23 0.11
N GLN A 33 -17.51 -9.67 0.90
CA GLN A 33 -17.51 -8.25 1.21
C GLN A 33 -16.19 -7.80 1.84
N THR A 34 -15.72 -8.54 2.85
CA THR A 34 -14.45 -8.27 3.55
C THR A 34 -13.26 -8.29 2.59
N LEU A 35 -13.18 -9.30 1.72
CA LEU A 35 -12.13 -9.44 0.72
C LEU A 35 -12.08 -8.24 -0.23
N LEU A 36 -13.25 -7.80 -0.71
CA LEU A 36 -13.35 -6.63 -1.59
C LEU A 36 -12.90 -5.35 -0.89
N THR A 37 -13.27 -5.15 0.37
CA THR A 37 -12.83 -3.99 1.17
C THR A 37 -11.32 -3.99 1.40
N VAL A 38 -10.71 -5.15 1.70
CA VAL A 38 -9.25 -5.25 1.88
C VAL A 38 -8.52 -4.88 0.58
N ILE A 39 -9.01 -5.33 -0.58
CA ILE A 39 -8.44 -4.96 -1.89
C ILE A 39 -8.53 -3.45 -2.12
N GLU A 40 -9.68 -2.83 -1.84
CA GLU A 40 -9.89 -1.40 -2.00
C GLU A 40 -8.91 -0.59 -1.15
N LEU A 41 -8.85 -0.88 0.16
CA LEU A 41 -7.98 -0.19 1.10
C LEU A 41 -6.50 -0.37 0.75
N CYS A 42 -6.10 -1.59 0.41
CA CYS A 42 -4.74 -1.89 -0.03
C CYS A 42 -4.31 -1.01 -1.21
N ASN A 43 -5.18 -0.88 -2.20
CA ASN A 43 -4.89 -0.11 -3.40
C ASN A 43 -4.78 1.40 -3.08
N LEU A 44 -5.62 1.91 -2.17
CA LEU A 44 -5.54 3.28 -1.69
C LEU A 44 -4.23 3.56 -0.96
N ASP A 45 -3.84 2.67 -0.04
CA ASP A 45 -2.60 2.81 0.73
C ASP A 45 -1.37 2.78 -0.18
N LYS A 46 -1.30 1.82 -1.11
CA LYS A 46 -0.21 1.74 -2.09
C LYS A 46 -0.12 2.99 -2.95
N LYS A 47 -1.26 3.55 -3.37
CA LYS A 47 -1.29 4.80 -4.14
C LYS A 47 -0.74 5.95 -3.31
N ALA A 48 -1.13 6.06 -2.04
CA ALA A 48 -0.62 7.08 -1.13
C ALA A 48 0.90 6.96 -0.94
N LEU A 49 1.43 5.75 -0.69
CA LEU A 49 2.87 5.52 -0.54
C LEU A 49 3.65 5.91 -1.80
N LYS A 50 3.13 5.57 -2.99
CA LYS A 50 3.75 5.96 -4.27
C LYS A 50 3.81 7.48 -4.43
N LEU A 51 2.74 8.19 -4.07
CA LEU A 51 2.70 9.66 -4.12
C LEU A 51 3.70 10.28 -3.14
N ILE A 52 3.81 9.74 -1.93
CA ILE A 52 4.79 10.20 -0.92
C ILE A 52 6.22 10.00 -1.45
N GLU A 53 6.54 8.82 -1.98
CA GLU A 53 7.89 8.54 -2.50
C GLU A 53 8.23 9.44 -3.70
N GLN A 54 7.27 9.66 -4.62
CA GLN A 54 7.42 10.61 -5.73
C GLN A 54 7.69 12.04 -5.25
N GLN A 55 6.96 12.52 -4.23
CA GLN A 55 7.19 13.84 -3.64
C GLN A 55 8.56 13.95 -2.96
N ARG A 56 9.01 12.91 -2.27
CA ARG A 56 10.36 12.89 -1.67
C ARG A 56 11.44 12.97 -2.74
N GLN A 57 11.27 12.24 -3.85
CA GLN A 57 12.19 12.24 -4.98
C GLN A 57 12.24 13.59 -5.71
N THR A 58 11.09 14.26 -5.91
CA THR A 58 11.07 15.59 -6.54
C THR A 58 11.76 16.63 -5.66
N LEU A 59 11.52 16.60 -4.34
CA LEU A 59 12.18 17.49 -3.39
C LEU A 59 13.70 17.23 -3.31
N SER A 60 14.14 15.97 -3.36
CA SER A 60 15.58 15.66 -3.42
C SER A 60 16.22 16.15 -4.72
N ASN A 61 15.52 16.05 -5.85
CA ASN A 61 16.02 16.51 -7.15
C ASN A 61 16.12 18.04 -7.23
N ILE A 62 15.20 18.77 -6.59
CA ILE A 62 15.25 20.25 -6.48
C ILE A 62 16.38 20.71 -5.55
N GLN A 63 16.86 19.87 -4.64
CA GLN A 63 17.99 20.18 -3.76
C GLN A 63 19.37 19.99 -4.43
N LEU A 64 19.43 19.36 -5.62
CA LEU A 64 20.67 19.08 -6.38
C LEU A 64 21.09 20.06 -7.51
N PRO A 65 20.62 21.32 -7.63
CA PRO A 65 21.14 22.27 -8.62
C PRO A 65 22.26 23.19 -8.09
N ASN A 66 22.69 23.06 -6.83
CA ASN A 66 23.71 23.93 -6.21
C ASN A 66 24.92 23.17 -5.65
N LYS A 67 25.53 22.28 -6.44
CA LYS A 67 26.94 21.92 -6.25
C LYS A 67 27.72 22.35 -7.49
N LYS A 68 28.46 23.46 -7.32
CA LYS A 68 29.58 23.87 -8.17
C LYS A 68 30.59 22.74 -8.34
#